data_AF-A0A6N9P2C8-F1
#
_entry.id   AF-A0A6N9P2C8-F1
#
_cell.length_a   1.000
_cell.length_b   1.000
_cell.length_c   1.000
_cell.angle_alpha   90.00
_cell.angle_beta   90.00
_cell.angle_gamma   90.00
#
_symmetry.space_group_name_H-M   'P 1'
#
loop_
_entity.id
_entity.type
_entity.pdbx_description
1 polymer ?
#
loop_
_entity_poly.entity_id
_entity_poly.type
_entity_poly.pdbx_seq_one_letter_code
_entity_poly.pdbx_strand_id
1 'polypeptide(L)' 'MMKIRLNPDQKYVKEIRRQLKENSGYCPCSLLKSEDTKCMCKEFREMESGMCHCGLYIKEDDLK' A
#
# COMPACT_ATOMS: atom_id res chain seq x y z
N MET A 1 -12.87 -12.81 6.59
CA MET A 1 -13.07 -11.33 6.56
C MET A 1 -11.74 -10.74 6.15
N MET A 2 -11.73 -9.74 5.25
CA MET A 2 -10.47 -9.13 4.81
C MET A 2 -9.91 -8.21 5.89
N LYS A 3 -8.68 -8.45 6.32
CA LYS A 3 -7.92 -7.54 7.18
C LYS A 3 -6.78 -6.91 6.39
N ILE A 4 -6.54 -5.63 6.65
CA ILE A 4 -5.38 -4.91 6.14
C ILE A 4 -4.50 -4.57 7.33
N ARG A 5 -3.24 -4.95 7.27
CA ARG A 5 -2.22 -4.58 8.25
C ARG A 5 -1.05 -3.87 7.57
N LEU A 6 -0.30 -3.09 8.36
CA LEU A 6 0.93 -2.48 7.93
C LEU A 6 2.06 -3.51 7.88
N ASN A 7 3.10 -3.20 7.11
CA ASN A 7 4.38 -3.88 7.23
C ASN A 7 4.84 -3.92 8.70
N PRO A 8 5.29 -5.08 9.23
CA PRO A 8 5.78 -5.17 10.61
C PRO A 8 7.04 -4.33 10.85
N ASP A 9 7.85 -4.05 9.83
CA ASP A 9 9.00 -3.16 9.93
C ASP A 9 8.56 -1.68 10.01
N GLN A 10 8.56 -1.15 11.24
CA GLN A 10 8.17 0.23 11.52
C GLN A 10 9.10 1.28 10.88
N LYS A 11 10.38 0.96 10.64
CA LYS A 11 11.29 1.88 9.94
C LYS A 11 10.91 1.95 8.47
N TYR A 12 10.62 0.81 7.86
CA TYR A 12 10.16 0.74 6.47
C TYR A 12 8.81 1.45 6.29
N VAL A 13 7.85 1.26 7.20
CA VAL A 13 6.56 1.98 7.19
C VAL A 13 6.77 3.50 7.20
N LYS A 14 7.67 4.00 8.06
CA LYS A 14 7.97 5.43 8.15
C LYS A 14 8.57 5.95 6.85
N GLU A 15 9.48 5.19 6.24
CA GLU A 15 10.11 5.56 4.97
C GLU A 15 9.10 5.63 3.83
N ILE A 16 8.24 4.63 3.65
CA ILE A 16 7.22 4.67 2.59
C ILE A 16 6.20 5.79 2.84
N ARG A 17 5.82 6.06 4.10
CA ARG A 17 4.95 7.20 4.42
C ARG A 17 5.59 8.55 4.09
N ARG A 18 6.90 8.70 4.29
CA ARG A 18 7.65 9.89 3.87
C ARG A 18 7.60 10.06 2.36
N GLN A 19 7.91 9.00 1.61
CA GLN A 19 7.84 9.02 0.14
C GLN A 19 6.43 9.34 -0.36
N LEU A 20 5.39 8.77 0.26
CA LEU A 20 4.00 9.10 -0.06
C LEU A 20 3.72 10.59 0.16
N LYS A 21 4.15 11.16 1.29
CA LYS A 21 3.96 12.59 1.57
C LYS A 21 4.66 13.48 0.54
N GLU A 22 5.90 13.15 0.20
CA GLU A 22 6.69 13.87 -0.82
C GLU A 22 6.08 13.72 -2.22
N ASN A 23 5.47 12.57 -2.50
CA ASN A 23 4.81 12.30 -3.77
C ASN A 23 3.33 12.68 -3.77
N SER A 24 2.90 13.62 -2.92
CA SER A 24 1.53 14.14 -2.86
C SER A 24 0.44 13.07 -2.64
N GLY A 25 0.76 12.00 -1.92
CA GLY A 25 -0.12 10.87 -1.60
C GLY A 25 -0.21 9.80 -2.69
N TYR A 26 0.47 9.98 -3.83
CA TYR A 26 0.51 8.98 -4.90
C TYR A 26 1.56 7.90 -4.63
N CYS A 27 1.24 6.66 -5.00
CA CYS A 27 2.08 5.49 -4.80
C CYS A 27 3.50 5.71 -5.38
N PRO A 28 4.57 5.54 -4.59
CA PRO A 28 5.94 5.76 -5.07
C PRO A 28 6.38 4.75 -6.14
N CYS A 29 5.64 3.63 -6.29
CA CYS A 29 5.90 2.63 -7.33
C CYS A 29 5.22 2.94 -8.68
N SER A 30 4.42 4.00 -8.78
CA SER A 30 3.76 4.36 -10.03
C SER A 30 4.40 5.59 -10.68
N LEU A 31 4.58 5.53 -12.00
CA LEU A 31 5.04 6.67 -12.81
C LEU A 31 3.93 7.71 -13.05
N LEU A 32 2.66 7.29 -13.01
CA LEU A 32 1.50 8.14 -13.27
C LEU A 32 0.85 8.59 -11.97
N LYS A 33 0.49 9.88 -11.89
CA LYS A 33 -0.31 10.42 -10.79
C LYS A 33 -1.77 10.53 -11.22
N SER A 34 -2.59 9.58 -10.76
CA SER A 34 -4.03 9.52 -11.04
C SER A 34 -4.77 9.02 -9.80
N GLU A 35 -6.10 9.08 -9.81
CA GLU A 35 -6.91 8.56 -8.70
C GLU A 35 -6.65 7.06 -8.43
N ASP A 36 -6.31 6.29 -9.46
CA ASP A 36 -5.96 4.87 -9.32
C ASP A 36 -4.65 4.64 -8.59
N THR A 37 -3.74 5.62 -8.62
CA THR A 37 -2.41 5.51 -8.02
C THR A 37 -2.30 6.24 -6.68
N LYS A 38 -3.34 6.95 -6.22
CA LYS A 38 -3.42 7.44 -4.83
C LYS A 38 -3.39 6.28 -3.86
N CYS A 39 -2.53 6.37 -2.85
CA CYS A 39 -2.42 5.34 -1.82
C CYS A 39 -3.69 5.32 -0.94
N MET A 40 -4.36 4.20 -0.69
CA MET A 40 -4.07 2.83 -1.17
C MET A 40 -4.53 2.65 -2.63
N CYS A 41 -3.59 2.32 -3.53
CA CYS A 41 -3.86 2.28 -4.96
C CYS A 41 -4.95 1.25 -5.33
N LYS A 42 -5.60 1.47 -6.48
CA LYS A 42 -6.64 0.59 -7.02
C LYS A 42 -6.18 -0.87 -7.07
N GLU A 43 -4.97 -1.11 -7.57
CA GLU A 43 -4.38 -2.46 -7.66
C GLU A 43 -4.37 -3.18 -6.30
N PHE A 44 -3.92 -2.53 -5.23
CA PHE A 44 -3.96 -3.12 -3.89
C PHE A 44 -5.40 -3.27 -3.35
N ARG A 45 -6.28 -2.30 -3.63
CA ARG A 45 -7.68 -2.39 -3.19
C ARG A 45 -8.41 -3.56 -3.84
N GLU A 46 -8.10 -3.86 -5.10
CA GLU A 46 -8.75 -4.90 -5.90
C GLU A 46 -8.09 -6.28 -5.81
N MET A 47 -6.84 -6.40 -5.35
CA MET A 47 -6.21 -7.71 -5.15
C MET A 47 -6.94 -8.56 -4.09
N GLU A 48 -6.93 -9.88 -4.23
CA GLU A 48 -7.60 -10.79 -3.28
C GLU A 48 -6.89 -10.84 -1.91
N SER A 49 -5.58 -11.11 -1.91
CA SER A 49 -4.74 -11.14 -0.70
C SER A 49 -3.28 -10.99 -1.09
N GLY A 50 -2.43 -10.60 -0.13
CA GLY A 50 -1.00 -10.42 -0.32
C GLY A 50 -0.51 -9.03 0.04
N MET A 51 0.74 -8.75 -0.31
CA MET A 51 1.42 -7.49 -0.01
C MET A 51 1.36 -6.54 -1.21
N CYS A 52 1.16 -5.24 -0.98
CA CYS A 52 1.28 -4.26 -2.05
C CYS A 52 2.72 -4.17 -2.58
N HIS A 53 2.90 -3.67 -3.80
CA HIS A 53 4.22 -3.58 -4.44
C HIS A 53 5.24 -2.73 -3.65
N CYS A 54 4.79 -1.65 -2.99
CA CYS A 54 5.67 -0.83 -2.13
C CYS A 54 5.88 -1.42 -0.72
N GLY A 55 5.33 -2.60 -0.44
CA GLY A 55 5.48 -3.31 0.82
C GLY A 55 4.79 -2.67 2.04
N LEU A 56 4.08 -1.55 1.89
CA LEU A 56 3.47 -0.83 3.03
C LEU A 56 2.31 -1.58 3.69
N TYR A 57 1.49 -2.28 2.89
CA TYR A 57 0.26 -2.92 3.34
C TYR A 57 0.23 -4.40 2.96
N ILE A 58 -0.38 -5.19 3.82
CA ILE A 58 -0.64 -6.62 3.66
C ILE A 58 -2.15 -6.83 3.83
N LYS A 59 -2.78 -7.44 2.83
CA LYS A 59 -4.18 -7.87 2.84
C LYS A 59 -4.24 -9.37 3.13
N GLU A 60 -4.93 -9.76 4.19
CA GLU A 60 -5.07 -11.15 4.63
C GLU A 60 -6.54 -11.52 4.69
N ASP A 61 -6.85 -12.75 4.29
CA ASP A 61 -8.14 -13.35 4.54
C ASP A 61 -8.12 -14.08 5.88
N ASP A 62 -8.96 -13.68 6.82
CA ASP A 62 -9.16 -14.36 8.09
C ASP A 62 -9.86 -15.74 7.96
N LEU A 63 -10.22 -16.18 6.75
CA LEU A 63 -10.95 -17.43 6.51
C LEU A 63 -10.04 -18.66 6.33
N LYS A 64 -8.79 -18.63 6.79
CA LYS A 64 -7.87 -19.77 6.77
C LYS A 64 -7.33 -20.13 8.14
#